data_AF-A0A0D8YC51-F1
#
_entry.id   AF-A0A0D8YC51-F1
#
_cell.length_a   1.000
_cell.length_b   1.000
_cell.length_c   1.000
_cell.angle_alpha   90.00
_cell.angle_beta   90.00
_cell.angle_gamma   90.00
#
_symmetry.space_group_name_H-M   'P 1'
#
loop_
_entity.id
_entity.type
_entity.pdbx_description
1 polymer ?
#
loop_
_entity_poly.entity_id
_entity_poly.type
_entity_poly.pdbx_seq_one_letter_code
_entity_poly.pdbx_strand_id
1 'polypeptide(L)'
;MGTASMILNTQIALIGAHKAYENVPITDVNEKAISETSKILHCEDRIVSNEDIFDTCSFPGSSIYLMFQTKFKYVEDEFLAFLYNQHEKAGWLTQYNIHHNISQRWYLETIEKTLAKLSRPSFSLAERIENEMRELFFNNTVDEFFFSNIDPLLRTLHFYMTAIQKLRKLSTYQRRSFKIDRFNASDMLSNDLDEFSLYHKSQLKPV
;
A
#
# COMPACT_ATOMS: atom_id res chain seq x y z
N MET A 1 2.62 14.02 -9.15
CA MET A 1 4.02 14.26 -9.57
C MET A 1 4.73 12.91 -9.57
N GLY A 2 4.80 12.25 -10.73
CA GLY A 2 5.43 10.94 -10.84
C GLY A 2 6.95 11.08 -10.84
N THR A 3 7.61 10.33 -9.98
CA THR A 3 9.07 10.18 -9.92
C THR A 3 9.54 9.60 -11.26
N ALA A 4 10.47 10.27 -11.96
CA ALA A 4 11.09 9.73 -13.16
C ALA A 4 11.64 8.32 -12.87
N SER A 5 11.42 7.37 -13.80
CA SER A 5 11.96 6.01 -13.69
C SER A 5 13.45 6.04 -13.35
N MET A 6 13.92 5.15 -12.48
CA MET A 6 15.35 5.02 -12.15
C MET A 6 16.19 4.88 -13.42
N ILE A 7 15.66 4.20 -14.44
CA ILE A 7 16.35 4.00 -15.72
C ILE A 7 16.52 5.34 -16.44
N LEU A 8 15.48 6.19 -16.48
CA LEU A 8 15.56 7.53 -17.06
C LEU A 8 16.58 8.40 -16.32
N ASN A 9 16.53 8.42 -14.98
CA ASN A 9 17.49 9.18 -14.17
C ASN A 9 18.94 8.71 -14.40
N THR A 10 19.12 7.40 -14.57
CA THR A 10 20.43 6.83 -14.87
C THR A 10 20.91 7.26 -16.25
N GLN A 11 20.04 7.28 -17.27
CA GLN A 11 20.39 7.77 -18.60
C GLN A 11 20.74 9.26 -18.60
N ILE A 12 19.97 10.09 -17.88
CA ILE A 12 20.27 11.52 -17.72
C ILE A 12 21.66 11.70 -17.11
N ALA A 13 21.97 10.98 -16.03
CA ALA A 13 23.27 11.06 -15.37
C ALA A 13 24.42 10.57 -16.26
N LEU A 14 24.25 9.44 -16.95
CA LEU A 14 25.26 8.87 -17.84
C LEU A 14 25.58 9.79 -19.02
N ILE A 15 24.55 10.34 -19.66
CA ILE A 15 24.72 11.22 -20.82
C ILE A 15 25.26 12.59 -20.39
N GLY A 16 24.69 13.17 -19.33
CA GLY A 16 25.11 14.49 -18.83
C GLY A 16 26.52 14.52 -18.25
N ALA A 17 27.03 13.40 -17.72
CA ALA A 17 28.41 13.29 -17.23
C ALA A 17 29.45 13.12 -18.36
N HIS A 18 29.03 12.85 -19.59
CA HIS A 18 29.93 12.59 -20.68
C HIS A 18 30.44 13.89 -21.32
N LYS A 19 31.77 14.05 -21.46
CA LYS A 19 32.41 15.29 -21.94
C LYS A 19 31.86 15.82 -23.27
N ALA A 20 31.39 14.92 -24.15
CA ALA A 20 30.76 15.31 -25.42
C ALA A 20 29.47 16.14 -25.25
N TYR A 21 28.85 16.12 -24.07
CA TYR A 21 27.59 16.80 -23.76
C TYR A 21 27.76 17.98 -22.78
N GLU A 22 28.98 18.35 -22.41
CA GLU A 22 29.27 19.40 -21.42
C GLU A 22 28.73 20.79 -21.83
N ASN A 23 28.70 21.08 -23.13
CA ASN A 23 28.18 22.34 -23.69
C ASN A 23 26.84 22.17 -24.42
N VAL A 24 26.18 21.02 -24.26
CA VAL A 24 24.90 20.73 -24.91
C VAL A 24 23.76 21.21 -24.00
N PRO A 25 22.71 21.87 -24.53
CA PRO A 25 21.54 22.24 -23.74
C PRO A 25 20.94 21.05 -22.99
N ILE A 26 20.51 21.28 -21.74
CA ILE A 26 19.93 20.22 -20.90
C ILE A 26 18.67 19.59 -21.52
N THR A 27 17.95 20.36 -22.35
CA THR A 27 16.81 19.85 -23.13
C THR A 27 17.24 18.69 -24.02
N ASP A 28 18.33 18.84 -24.75
CA ASP A 28 18.80 17.87 -25.74
C ASP A 28 19.39 16.64 -25.05
N VAL A 29 20.04 16.84 -23.89
CA VAL A 29 20.47 15.75 -23.00
C VAL A 29 19.27 14.95 -22.52
N ASN A 30 18.20 15.61 -22.09
CA ASN A 30 16.96 14.94 -21.65
C ASN A 30 16.28 14.22 -22.81
N GLU A 31 16.22 14.82 -24.00
CA GLU A 31 15.64 14.17 -25.18
C GLU A 31 16.38 12.90 -25.55
N LYS A 32 17.72 12.95 -25.53
CA LYS A 32 18.58 11.79 -25.78
C LYS A 32 18.38 10.71 -24.71
N ALA A 33 18.34 11.10 -23.43
CA ALA A 33 18.10 10.17 -22.33
C ALA A 33 16.74 9.47 -22.42
N ILE A 34 15.69 10.20 -22.80
CA ILE A 34 14.36 9.65 -23.06
C ILE A 34 14.41 8.63 -24.21
N SER A 35 15.09 8.97 -25.31
CA SER A 35 15.21 8.07 -26.46
C SER A 35 15.94 6.78 -26.11
N GLU A 36 17.08 6.85 -25.39
CA GLU A 36 17.81 5.64 -24.99
C GLU A 36 17.02 4.82 -23.94
N THR A 37 16.33 5.49 -23.02
CA THR A 37 15.45 4.81 -22.06
C THR A 37 14.33 4.05 -22.76
N SER A 38 13.68 4.66 -23.76
CA SER A 38 12.59 4.03 -24.52
C SER A 38 13.05 2.77 -25.25
N LYS A 39 14.30 2.76 -25.76
CA LYS A 39 14.90 1.57 -26.37
C LYS A 39 15.17 0.46 -25.37
N ILE A 40 15.74 0.81 -24.20
CA ILE A 40 16.05 -0.16 -23.13
C ILE A 40 14.77 -0.81 -22.62
N LEU A 41 13.68 -0.04 -22.51
CA LEU A 41 12.38 -0.50 -22.05
C LEU A 41 11.52 -1.14 -23.15
N HIS A 42 12.04 -1.24 -24.37
CA HIS A 42 11.33 -1.78 -25.53
C HIS A 42 9.94 -1.12 -25.73
N CYS A 43 9.92 0.22 -25.78
CA CYS A 43 8.70 0.98 -26.03
C CYS A 43 8.41 1.13 -27.53
N GLU A 44 7.13 1.02 -27.91
CA GLU A 44 6.65 1.25 -29.28
C GLU A 44 6.79 2.72 -29.68
N ASP A 45 6.49 3.63 -28.75
CA ASP A 45 6.57 5.08 -28.93
C ASP A 45 7.57 5.73 -27.95
N ARG A 46 7.89 7.00 -28.20
CA ARG A 46 8.74 7.80 -27.31
C ARG A 46 8.00 8.06 -25.99
N ILE A 47 8.65 7.80 -24.86
CA ILE A 47 8.13 8.14 -23.54
C ILE A 47 8.05 9.67 -23.42
N VAL A 48 6.85 10.25 -23.42
CA VAL A 48 6.62 11.70 -23.19
C VAL A 48 6.25 11.95 -21.74
N SER A 49 5.60 10.99 -21.09
CA SER A 49 5.16 11.03 -19.71
C SER A 49 5.42 9.69 -19.00
N ASN A 50 5.39 9.70 -17.66
CA ASN A 50 5.41 8.44 -16.89
C ASN A 50 4.16 7.58 -17.16
N GLU A 51 3.07 8.20 -17.63
CA GLU A 51 1.84 7.50 -17.98
C GLU A 51 2.04 6.67 -19.26
N ASP A 52 2.88 7.14 -20.19
CA ASP A 52 3.17 6.46 -21.45
C ASP A 52 3.98 5.17 -21.26
N ILE A 53 4.75 5.07 -20.15
CA ILE A 53 5.53 3.87 -19.81
C ILE A 53 4.61 2.67 -19.58
N PHE A 54 3.38 2.89 -19.10
CA PHE A 54 2.43 1.83 -18.76
C PHE A 54 1.82 1.16 -19.98
N ASP A 55 1.65 1.91 -21.08
CA ASP A 55 0.88 1.45 -22.23
C ASP A 55 1.75 1.06 -23.43
N THR A 56 2.97 1.57 -23.52
CA THR A 56 3.79 1.45 -24.74
C THR A 56 5.02 0.55 -24.60
N CYS A 57 5.42 0.18 -23.37
CA CYS A 57 6.70 -0.47 -23.11
C CYS A 57 6.58 -1.97 -22.76
N SER A 58 7.48 -2.79 -23.32
CA SER A 58 7.48 -4.26 -23.17
C SER A 58 8.77 -4.80 -22.54
N PHE A 59 9.09 -4.31 -21.34
CA PHE A 59 10.22 -4.82 -20.55
C PHE A 59 9.82 -6.02 -19.68
N PRO A 60 10.75 -6.91 -19.29
CA PRO A 60 10.44 -8.02 -18.39
C PRO A 60 9.83 -7.52 -17.06
N GLY A 61 8.62 -7.99 -16.75
CA GLY A 61 7.86 -7.55 -15.58
C GLY A 61 7.00 -6.31 -15.79
N SER A 62 6.84 -5.83 -17.03
CA SER A 62 5.92 -4.73 -17.37
C SER A 62 4.47 -5.06 -16.99
N SER A 63 4.05 -6.33 -17.13
CA SER A 63 2.73 -6.81 -16.71
C SER A 63 2.51 -6.68 -15.20
N ILE A 64 3.47 -7.12 -14.39
CA ILE A 64 3.47 -6.98 -12.92
C ILE A 64 3.41 -5.51 -12.55
N TYR A 65 4.28 -4.70 -13.16
CA TYR A 65 4.35 -3.26 -12.91
C TYR A 65 3.01 -2.58 -13.21
N LEU A 66 2.40 -2.88 -14.36
CA LEU A 66 1.09 -2.36 -14.74
C LEU A 66 0.02 -2.81 -13.74
N MET A 67 -0.05 -4.10 -13.42
CA MET A 67 -1.04 -4.64 -12.47
C MET A 67 -0.94 -3.97 -11.10
N PHE A 68 0.27 -3.78 -10.59
CA PHE A 68 0.49 -3.17 -9.29
C PHE A 68 0.20 -1.66 -9.31
N GLN A 69 0.83 -0.91 -10.22
CA GLN A 69 0.76 0.55 -10.23
C GLN A 69 -0.59 1.10 -10.68
N THR A 70 -1.36 0.34 -11.46
CA THR A 70 -2.69 0.79 -11.91
C THR A 70 -3.78 0.11 -11.08
N LYS A 71 -3.99 -1.19 -11.27
CA LYS A 71 -5.14 -1.91 -10.73
C LYS A 71 -5.08 -2.04 -9.21
N PHE A 72 -3.91 -2.40 -8.67
CA PHE A 72 -3.78 -2.59 -7.22
C PHE A 72 -3.82 -1.25 -6.48
N LYS A 73 -3.11 -0.23 -6.99
CA LYS A 73 -3.17 1.13 -6.44
C LYS A 73 -4.56 1.75 -6.52
N TYR A 74 -5.28 1.55 -7.61
CA TYR A 74 -6.68 1.98 -7.71
C TYR A 74 -7.55 1.37 -6.60
N VAL A 75 -7.42 0.06 -6.36
CA VAL A 75 -8.15 -0.63 -5.28
C VAL A 75 -7.76 -0.07 -3.90
N GLU A 76 -6.48 0.17 -3.68
CA GLU A 76 -5.97 0.77 -2.43
C GLU A 76 -6.59 2.15 -2.20
N ASP A 77 -6.52 3.03 -3.21
CA ASP A 77 -7.05 4.39 -3.14
C ASP A 77 -8.56 4.42 -2.96
N GLU A 78 -9.30 3.58 -3.69
CA GLU A 78 -10.76 3.47 -3.58
C GLU A 78 -11.18 2.98 -2.18
N PHE A 79 -10.41 2.04 -1.61
CA PHE A 79 -10.64 1.54 -0.26
C PHE A 79 -10.32 2.58 0.81
N LEU A 80 -9.19 3.29 0.69
CA LEU A 80 -8.83 4.39 1.59
C LEU A 80 -9.86 5.53 1.50
N ALA A 81 -10.31 5.88 0.29
CA ALA A 81 -11.37 6.86 0.09
C ALA A 81 -12.68 6.42 0.75
N PHE A 82 -13.02 5.13 0.71
CA PHE A 82 -14.17 4.62 1.45
C PHE A 82 -14.01 4.80 2.96
N LEU A 83 -12.84 4.49 3.53
CA LEU A 83 -12.59 4.61 4.97
C LEU A 83 -12.56 6.06 5.45
N TYR A 84 -11.90 6.95 4.71
CA TYR A 84 -11.63 8.32 5.14
C TYR A 84 -12.64 9.35 4.65
N ASN A 85 -13.25 9.17 3.47
CA ASN A 85 -14.15 10.19 2.90
C ASN A 85 -15.63 9.87 3.10
N GLN A 86 -15.99 8.62 3.42
CA GLN A 86 -17.39 8.23 3.66
C GLN A 86 -17.69 8.04 5.15
N HIS A 87 -17.44 9.08 5.95
CA HIS A 87 -17.61 9.03 7.42
C HIS A 87 -18.99 8.54 7.87
N GLU A 88 -20.05 8.85 7.13
CA GLU A 88 -21.42 8.38 7.45
C GLU A 88 -21.56 6.86 7.41
N LYS A 89 -20.81 6.19 6.52
CA LYS A 89 -20.83 4.72 6.37
C LYS A 89 -19.71 4.09 7.18
N ALA A 90 -18.48 4.58 7.05
CA ALA A 90 -17.31 4.10 7.77
C ALA A 90 -17.46 4.25 9.30
N GLY A 91 -18.24 5.22 9.78
CA GLY A 91 -18.56 5.42 11.19
C GLY A 91 -19.15 4.16 11.85
N TRP A 92 -19.92 3.36 11.12
CA TRP A 92 -20.54 2.12 11.59
C TRP A 92 -19.60 0.90 11.62
N LEU A 93 -18.36 1.07 11.15
CA LEU A 93 -17.28 0.08 11.16
C LEU A 93 -16.01 0.60 11.83
N THR A 94 -16.12 1.61 12.69
CA THR A 94 -14.99 2.02 13.52
C THR A 94 -14.50 0.86 14.40
N GLN A 95 -13.23 0.91 14.79
CA GLN A 95 -12.66 -0.07 15.73
C GLN A 95 -13.49 -0.19 17.02
N TYR A 96 -14.02 0.95 17.51
CA TYR A 96 -14.95 0.98 18.65
C TYR A 96 -16.20 0.14 18.41
N ASN A 97 -16.87 0.33 17.28
CA ASN A 97 -18.10 -0.38 16.92
C ASN A 97 -17.87 -1.88 16.74
N ILE A 98 -16.76 -2.25 16.09
CA ILE A 98 -16.38 -3.65 15.90
C ILE A 98 -16.06 -4.31 17.25
N HIS A 99 -15.29 -3.64 18.10
CA HIS A 99 -14.89 -4.15 19.41
C HIS A 99 -16.10 -4.39 20.33
N HIS A 100 -17.04 -3.44 20.35
CA HIS A 100 -18.22 -3.54 21.20
C HIS A 100 -19.42 -4.24 20.55
N ASN A 101 -19.25 -4.80 19.36
CA ASN A 101 -20.31 -5.48 18.61
C ASN A 101 -21.55 -4.59 18.40
N ILE A 102 -21.35 -3.34 17.97
CA ILE A 102 -22.41 -2.34 17.75
C ILE A 102 -22.37 -1.91 16.30
N SER A 103 -23.53 -1.96 15.63
CA SER A 103 -23.68 -1.35 14.32
C SER A 103 -25.15 -1.16 13.97
N GLN A 104 -25.43 -0.76 12.74
CA GLN A 104 -26.77 -0.67 12.18
C GLN A 104 -26.86 -1.53 10.91
N ARG A 105 -27.80 -2.47 10.90
CA ARG A 105 -27.90 -3.53 9.88
C ARG A 105 -27.97 -2.99 8.44
N TRP A 106 -28.76 -1.94 8.22
CA TRP A 106 -28.91 -1.33 6.90
C TRP A 106 -27.59 -0.75 6.35
N TYR A 107 -26.79 -0.12 7.22
CA TYR A 107 -25.46 0.37 6.85
C TYR A 107 -24.50 -0.81 6.57
N LEU A 108 -24.53 -1.87 7.39
CA LEU A 108 -23.71 -3.06 7.17
C LEU A 108 -23.97 -3.68 5.80
N GLU A 109 -25.23 -3.81 5.37
CA GLU A 109 -25.57 -4.36 4.05
C GLU A 109 -25.07 -3.49 2.89
N THR A 110 -25.09 -2.17 3.06
CA THR A 110 -24.56 -1.23 2.06
C THR A 110 -23.05 -1.31 1.98
N ILE A 111 -22.37 -1.33 3.13
CA ILE A 111 -20.92 -1.38 3.21
C ILE A 111 -20.39 -2.72 2.69
N GLU A 112 -21.04 -3.82 3.03
CA GLU A 112 -20.66 -5.15 2.54
C GLU A 112 -20.67 -5.21 1.00
N LYS A 113 -21.69 -4.64 0.36
CA LYS A 113 -21.76 -4.58 -1.11
C LYS A 113 -20.58 -3.80 -1.69
N THR A 114 -20.20 -2.68 -1.07
CA THR A 114 -19.03 -1.90 -1.49
C THR A 114 -17.73 -2.69 -1.30
N LEU A 115 -17.50 -3.26 -0.11
CA LEU A 115 -16.28 -4.02 0.17
C LEU A 115 -16.18 -5.32 -0.63
N ALA A 116 -17.31 -5.98 -0.93
CA ALA A 116 -17.33 -7.17 -1.77
C ALA A 116 -16.91 -6.88 -3.22
N LYS A 117 -17.22 -5.68 -3.74
CA LYS A 117 -16.77 -5.22 -5.06
C LYS A 117 -15.26 -4.99 -5.12
N LEU A 118 -14.66 -4.58 -4.01
CA LEU A 118 -13.21 -4.36 -3.93
C LEU A 118 -12.47 -5.67 -3.65
N SER A 119 -12.85 -6.37 -2.58
CA SER A 119 -12.12 -7.53 -2.05
C SER A 119 -11.91 -8.66 -3.05
N ARG A 120 -12.96 -9.12 -3.75
CA ARG A 120 -12.85 -10.25 -4.69
C ARG A 120 -11.83 -9.98 -5.80
N PRO A 121 -11.89 -8.85 -6.53
CA PRO A 121 -10.83 -8.46 -7.45
C PRO A 121 -9.45 -8.34 -6.80
N SER A 122 -9.34 -7.80 -5.58
CA SER A 122 -8.05 -7.62 -4.89
C SER A 122 -7.32 -8.94 -4.68
N PHE A 123 -8.01 -9.97 -4.16
CA PHE A 123 -7.38 -11.27 -3.89
C PHE A 123 -6.93 -11.96 -5.19
N SER A 124 -7.78 -11.95 -6.22
CA SER A 124 -7.41 -12.51 -7.53
C SER A 124 -6.28 -11.73 -8.22
N LEU A 125 -6.23 -10.41 -8.04
CA LEU A 125 -5.14 -9.59 -8.54
C LEU A 125 -3.83 -9.90 -7.83
N ALA A 126 -3.85 -10.03 -6.50
CA ALA A 126 -2.67 -10.38 -5.71
C ALA A 126 -2.10 -11.75 -6.12
N GLU A 127 -2.95 -12.76 -6.29
CA GLU A 127 -2.52 -14.10 -6.75
C GLU A 127 -1.85 -14.04 -8.14
N ARG A 128 -2.40 -13.27 -9.08
CA ARG A 128 -1.78 -13.08 -10.40
C ARG A 128 -0.42 -12.37 -10.31
N ILE A 129 -0.34 -11.31 -9.51
CA ILE A 129 0.92 -10.60 -9.28
C ILE A 129 1.95 -11.57 -8.68
N GLU A 130 1.55 -12.40 -7.73
CA GLU A 130 2.44 -13.35 -7.05
C GLU A 130 3.01 -14.36 -8.06
N ASN A 131 2.14 -14.96 -8.85
CA ASN A 131 2.52 -15.95 -9.85
C ASN A 131 3.50 -15.37 -10.87
N GLU A 132 3.21 -14.20 -11.45
CA GLU A 132 4.11 -13.56 -12.41
C GLU A 132 5.43 -13.11 -11.75
N MET A 133 5.39 -12.62 -10.51
CA MET A 133 6.61 -12.24 -9.79
C MET A 133 7.52 -13.44 -9.51
N ARG A 134 6.96 -14.60 -9.18
CA ARG A 134 7.75 -15.82 -8.94
C ARG A 134 8.43 -16.37 -10.19
N GLU A 135 8.01 -15.94 -11.38
CA GLU A 135 8.71 -16.27 -12.64
C GLU A 135 9.99 -15.43 -12.84
N LEU A 136 10.05 -14.22 -12.26
CA LEU A 136 11.13 -13.25 -12.48
C LEU A 136 12.04 -13.02 -11.28
N PHE A 137 11.53 -13.27 -10.06
CA PHE A 137 12.21 -12.96 -8.81
C PHE A 137 12.30 -14.20 -7.91
N PHE A 138 13.28 -14.19 -7.00
CA PHE A 138 13.39 -15.24 -5.98
C PHE A 138 12.22 -15.20 -5.01
N ASN A 139 11.81 -16.38 -4.52
CA ASN A 139 10.66 -16.52 -3.64
C ASN A 139 10.71 -15.60 -2.41
N ASN A 140 11.87 -15.47 -1.77
CA ASN A 140 12.03 -14.58 -0.62
C ASN A 140 11.80 -13.11 -0.97
N THR A 141 12.24 -12.65 -2.15
CA THR A 141 11.99 -11.29 -2.62
C THR A 141 10.51 -11.05 -2.91
N VAL A 142 9.82 -12.05 -3.48
CA VAL A 142 8.36 -11.99 -3.66
C VAL A 142 7.67 -11.90 -2.31
N ASP A 143 8.04 -12.75 -1.35
CA ASP A 143 7.44 -12.76 -0.02
C ASP A 143 7.65 -11.42 0.71
N GLU A 144 8.86 -10.85 0.66
CA GLU A 144 9.17 -9.53 1.21
C GLU A 144 8.34 -8.42 0.55
N PHE A 145 8.23 -8.43 -0.78
CA PHE A 145 7.42 -7.46 -1.51
C PHE A 145 5.95 -7.53 -1.10
N PHE A 146 5.39 -8.74 -1.01
CA PHE A 146 4.02 -8.96 -0.60
C PHE A 146 3.77 -8.48 0.83
N PHE A 147 4.65 -8.86 1.75
CA PHE A 147 4.58 -8.46 3.15
C PHE A 147 4.51 -6.93 3.32
N SER A 148 5.34 -6.19 2.59
CA SER A 148 5.41 -4.73 2.73
C SER A 148 4.34 -3.98 1.94
N ASN A 149 3.91 -4.48 0.77
CA ASN A 149 3.13 -3.68 -0.18
C ASN A 149 1.71 -4.19 -0.42
N ILE A 150 1.48 -5.51 -0.42
CA ILE A 150 0.19 -6.10 -0.81
C ILE A 150 -0.60 -6.54 0.42
N ASP A 151 0.05 -7.25 1.33
CA ASP A 151 -0.54 -7.81 2.55
C ASP A 151 -1.26 -6.79 3.42
N PRO A 152 -0.75 -5.57 3.67
CA PRO A 152 -1.42 -4.61 4.53
C PRO A 152 -2.85 -4.30 4.06
N LEU A 153 -3.05 -4.11 2.76
CA LEU A 153 -4.37 -3.85 2.18
C LEU A 153 -5.27 -5.09 2.27
N LEU A 154 -4.76 -6.27 1.88
CA LEU A 154 -5.54 -7.51 1.88
C LEU A 154 -5.99 -7.91 3.30
N ARG A 155 -5.10 -7.79 4.29
CA ARG A 155 -5.42 -8.04 5.70
C ARG A 155 -6.48 -7.09 6.21
N THR A 156 -6.38 -5.81 5.85
CA THR A 156 -7.36 -4.80 6.24
C THR A 156 -8.73 -5.08 5.60
N LEU A 157 -8.78 -5.37 4.30
CA LEU A 157 -10.01 -5.78 3.61
C LEU A 157 -10.65 -7.02 4.25
N HIS A 158 -9.84 -8.05 4.52
CA HIS A 158 -10.30 -9.28 5.17
C HIS A 158 -10.85 -9.02 6.57
N PHE A 159 -10.17 -8.20 7.37
CA PHE A 159 -10.60 -7.81 8.70
C PHE A 159 -11.99 -7.17 8.67
N TYR A 160 -12.21 -6.17 7.80
CA TYR A 160 -13.52 -5.49 7.72
C TYR A 160 -14.62 -6.41 7.20
N MET A 161 -14.34 -7.25 6.20
CA MET A 161 -15.32 -8.22 5.70
C MET A 161 -15.75 -9.20 6.80
N THR A 162 -14.79 -9.70 7.58
CA THR A 162 -15.06 -10.62 8.70
C THR A 162 -15.82 -9.91 9.82
N ALA A 163 -15.46 -8.67 10.13
CA ALA A 163 -16.17 -7.84 11.11
C ALA A 163 -17.63 -7.61 10.72
N ILE A 164 -17.91 -7.29 9.45
CA ILE A 164 -19.28 -7.15 8.93
C ILE A 164 -20.04 -8.45 9.07
N GLN A 165 -19.46 -9.58 8.65
CA GLN A 165 -20.12 -10.89 8.76
C GLN A 165 -20.44 -11.23 10.21
N LYS A 166 -19.54 -10.93 11.15
CA LYS A 166 -19.77 -11.09 12.60
C LYS A 166 -20.93 -10.21 13.06
N LEU A 167 -20.90 -8.92 12.74
CA LEU A 167 -21.92 -7.95 13.18
C LEU A 167 -23.30 -8.23 12.58
N ARG A 168 -23.38 -8.72 11.33
CA ARG A 168 -24.65 -9.08 10.67
C ARG A 168 -25.35 -10.28 11.30
N LYS A 169 -24.59 -11.21 11.91
CA LYS A 169 -25.13 -12.39 12.60
C LYS A 169 -25.77 -12.06 13.94
N LEU A 170 -25.54 -10.85 14.48
CA LEU A 170 -26.13 -10.42 15.73
C LEU A 170 -27.61 -10.06 15.52
N SER A 171 -28.48 -10.70 16.29
CA SER A 171 -29.91 -10.39 16.32
C SER A 171 -30.21 -9.14 17.13
N THR A 172 -29.39 -8.86 18.15
CA THR A 172 -29.53 -7.73 19.07
C THR A 172 -28.18 -7.10 19.34
N TYR A 173 -28.14 -5.76 19.37
CA TYR A 173 -26.95 -4.98 19.72
C TYR A 173 -27.02 -4.60 21.20
N GLN A 174 -25.88 -4.63 21.90
CA GLN A 174 -25.84 -4.18 23.28
C GLN A 174 -26.11 -2.67 23.34
N ARG A 175 -27.02 -2.26 24.24
CA ARG A 175 -27.15 -0.84 24.59
C ARG A 175 -25.88 -0.39 25.30
N ARG A 176 -25.51 0.89 25.12
CA ARG A 176 -24.25 1.56 25.53
C ARG A 176 -23.82 1.43 27.01
N SER A 177 -24.51 0.66 27.85
CA SER A 177 -24.18 0.50 29.27
C SER A 177 -23.00 -0.45 29.55
N PHE A 178 -22.06 -0.61 28.61
CA PHE A 178 -20.84 -1.38 28.85
C PHE A 178 -19.68 -0.44 29.21
N LYS A 179 -18.73 -0.96 30.00
CA LYS A 179 -17.52 -0.23 30.37
C LYS A 179 -16.63 -0.04 29.12
N ILE A 180 -16.17 1.18 28.89
CA ILE A 180 -15.23 1.50 27.81
C ILE A 180 -13.83 1.48 28.41
N ASP A 181 -13.06 0.44 28.09
CA ASP A 181 -11.66 0.36 28.46
C ASP A 181 -10.86 1.25 27.50
N ARG A 182 -10.47 2.43 27.99
CA ARG A 182 -9.65 3.39 27.24
C ARG A 182 -8.18 3.14 27.51
N PHE A 183 -7.37 3.34 26.49
CA PHE A 183 -5.93 3.52 26.70
C PHE A 183 -5.69 4.74 27.60
N ASN A 184 -5.00 4.53 28.71
CA ASN A 184 -4.58 5.58 29.62
C ASN A 184 -3.10 5.86 29.34
N ALA A 185 -2.82 6.99 28.69
CA ALA A 185 -1.45 7.38 28.34
C ALA A 185 -0.52 7.49 29.56
N SER A 186 -1.09 7.74 30.74
CA SER A 186 -0.35 7.81 32.00
C SER A 186 0.26 6.45 32.41
N ASP A 187 -0.41 5.34 32.07
CA ASP A 187 0.04 3.98 32.45
C ASP A 187 1.23 3.51 31.60
N MET A 188 1.43 4.10 30.41
CA MET A 188 2.58 3.81 29.56
C MET A 188 3.82 4.56 30.07
N LEU A 189 3.65 5.83 30.46
CA LEU A 189 4.73 6.64 31.01
C LEU A 189 5.25 6.10 32.35
N SER A 190 4.41 5.43 33.14
CA SER A 190 4.87 4.74 34.36
C SER A 190 5.67 3.48 34.06
N ASN A 191 5.28 2.71 33.04
CA ASN A 191 5.98 1.46 32.68
C ASN A 191 7.33 1.73 31.99
N ASP A 192 7.44 2.78 31.18
CA ASP A 192 8.69 3.19 30.54
C ASP A 192 9.73 3.68 31.58
N LEU A 193 9.28 4.33 32.66
CA LEU A 193 10.15 4.73 33.77
C LEU A 193 10.67 3.52 34.56
N ASP A 194 9.88 2.46 34.68
CA ASP A 194 10.28 1.22 35.36
C ASP A 194 11.27 0.40 34.51
N GLU A 195 11.09 0.33 33.19
CA GLU A 195 12.06 -0.32 32.28
C GLU A 195 13.41 0.41 32.22
N PHE A 196 13.42 1.74 32.17
CA PHE A 196 14.66 2.53 32.23
C PHE A 196 15.38 2.40 33.58
N SER A 197 14.63 2.30 34.69
CA SER A 197 15.16 2.08 36.04
C SER A 197 15.80 0.69 36.20
N LEU A 198 15.20 -0.34 35.60
CA LEU A 198 15.74 -1.71 35.58
C LEU A 198 17.01 -1.82 34.73
N TYR A 199 17.07 -1.11 33.59
CA TYR A 199 18.25 -1.09 32.73
C TYR A 199 19.46 -0.42 33.43
N HIS A 200 19.25 0.70 34.13
CA HIS A 200 20.32 1.40 34.85
C HIS A 200 20.84 0.65 36.09
N LYS A 201 20.00 -0.13 36.79
CA LYS A 201 20.45 -0.96 37.93
C LYS A 201 21.30 -2.17 37.50
N SER A 202 21.18 -2.63 36.26
CA SER A 202 21.97 -3.76 35.73
C SER A 202 23.42 -3.39 35.37
N GLN A 203 23.71 -2.10 35.16
CA GLN A 203 25.02 -1.57 34.76
C GLN A 203 25.91 -1.16 35.96
N LEU A 204 25.42 -1.27 37.19
CA LEU A 204 26.12 -0.86 38.42
C LEU A 204 26.34 -2.02 39.39
N LYS A 205 26.76 -3.19 38.90
CA LYS A 205 27.41 -4.19 39.75
C LYS A 205 28.92 -4.03 39.65
N PRO A 206 29.62 -3.62 40.72
CA PRO A 206 31.07 -3.61 40.74
C PRO A 206 31.61 -5.05 40.76
N VAL A 207 32.70 -5.27 40.03
CA VAL A 207 33.56 -6.47 40.11
C VAL A 207 34.25 -6.51 41.47
#